data_AF-A0A383EAG2-F1
#
_entry.id   AF-A0A383EAG2-F1
#
_cell.length_a   1.000
_cell.length_b   1.000
_cell.length_c   1.000
_cell.angle_alpha   90.00
_cell.angle_beta   90.00
_cell.angle_gamma   90.00
#
_symmetry.space_group_name_H-M   'P 1'
#
loop_
_entity.id
_entity.type
_entity.pdbx_description
1 polymer ?
#
loop_
_entity_poly.entity_id
_entity_poly.type
_entity_poly.pdbx_seq_one_letter_code
_entity_poly.pdbx_strand_id
1 'polypeptide(L)'
;WQLFDDNGAAITTLQEFSNSYETQTMTVALEGGSYELITYDSFGDGGMSGTVTDADGNTLATISHTGWGNYSDSWGFAIGLYDVTVVLETDSYYSESSWNLYGPYNDTTASAYYYTSNQTFTASYETQTTVFSLAAGDYSVDLWDVYGDGGLSGTVTDADGNLLITIIQPGSWSSPAYSSSHPFEVVVPVPVSAGLFFSEYIEGSSYNKALELYNPTEDTVNLANFRIAQAT
;
A
#
# COMPACT_ATOMS: atom_id res chain seq x y z
N TRP A 1 25.47 -1.85 9.32
CA TRP A 1 24.01 -1.80 9.28
C TRP A 1 23.51 -2.85 8.30
N GLN A 2 22.28 -3.32 8.44
CA GLN A 2 21.70 -4.35 7.59
C GLN A 2 20.18 -4.18 7.50
N LEU A 3 19.60 -4.51 6.35
CA LEU A 3 18.17 -4.42 6.10
C LEU A 3 17.51 -5.79 6.23
N PHE A 4 16.32 -5.81 6.84
CA PHE A 4 15.50 -7.00 7.06
C PHE A 4 14.06 -6.76 6.60
N ASP A 5 13.38 -7.83 6.17
CA ASP A 5 11.93 -7.83 5.95
C ASP A 5 11.14 -8.04 7.25
N ASP A 6 9.81 -7.99 7.14
CA ASP A 6 8.85 -8.19 8.23
C ASP A 6 8.90 -9.59 8.86
N ASN A 7 9.39 -10.59 8.13
CA ASN A 7 9.64 -11.94 8.62
C ASN A 7 11.00 -12.08 9.34
N GLY A 8 11.77 -11.00 9.40
CA GLY A 8 13.10 -10.96 10.01
C GLY A 8 14.18 -11.62 9.16
N ALA A 9 13.92 -11.88 7.87
CA ALA A 9 14.93 -12.35 6.95
C ALA A 9 15.78 -11.17 6.43
N ALA A 10 17.08 -11.40 6.34
CA ALA A 10 18.01 -10.37 5.86
C ALA A 10 17.86 -10.15 4.35
N ILE A 11 17.60 -8.91 3.94
CA ILE A 11 17.50 -8.49 2.54
C ILE A 11 18.87 -8.14 1.97
N THR A 12 19.72 -7.48 2.76
CA THR A 12 21.08 -7.12 2.36
C THR A 12 22.11 -7.94 3.13
N THR A 13 23.33 -8.03 2.62
CA THR A 13 24.47 -8.42 3.46
C THR A 13 24.80 -7.32 4.47
N LEU A 14 25.42 -7.68 5.59
CA LEU A 14 25.90 -6.72 6.58
C LEU A 14 26.86 -5.72 5.93
N GLN A 15 26.58 -4.43 6.15
CA GLN A 15 27.43 -3.32 5.72
C GLN A 15 28.29 -2.83 6.88
N GLU A 16 29.60 -2.69 6.65
CA GLU A 16 30.60 -2.28 7.64
C GLU A 16 31.26 -0.97 7.21
N PHE A 17 31.54 -0.08 8.16
CA PHE A 17 32.30 1.15 7.92
C PHE A 17 33.78 0.90 8.17
N SER A 18 34.64 1.36 7.26
CA SER A 18 36.10 1.18 7.32
C SER A 18 36.85 2.46 7.65
N ASN A 19 36.22 3.63 7.51
CA ASN A 19 36.86 4.93 7.74
C ASN A 19 36.06 5.79 8.72
N SER A 20 36.74 6.75 9.36
CA SER A 20 36.06 7.77 10.15
C SER A 20 35.24 8.70 9.25
N TYR A 21 34.04 9.06 9.71
CA TYR A 21 33.10 9.93 8.97
C TYR A 21 32.73 9.41 7.57
N GLU A 22 32.77 8.09 7.38
CA GLU A 22 32.35 7.45 6.14
C GLU A 22 30.85 7.61 5.91
N THR A 23 30.46 7.86 4.66
CA THR A 23 29.06 7.84 4.21
C THR A 23 28.88 6.68 3.24
N GLN A 24 27.85 5.87 3.49
CA GLN A 24 27.46 4.77 2.62
C GLN A 24 26.09 5.06 2.01
N THR A 25 25.91 4.65 0.76
CA THR A 25 24.63 4.74 0.05
C THR A 25 24.40 3.43 -0.66
N MET A 26 23.19 2.89 -0.51
CA MET A 26 22.75 1.67 -1.18
C MET A 26 21.35 1.91 -1.72
N THR A 27 21.13 1.50 -2.97
CA THR A 27 19.80 1.46 -3.58
C THR A 27 19.38 0.01 -3.69
N VAL A 28 18.21 -0.31 -3.14
CA VAL A 28 17.64 -1.66 -3.16
C VAL A 28 16.24 -1.57 -3.75
N ALA A 29 15.90 -2.49 -4.66
CA ALA A 29 14.54 -2.67 -5.10
C ALA A 29 13.81 -3.53 -4.05
N LEU A 30 12.75 -2.98 -3.48
CA LEU A 30 11.92 -3.64 -2.47
C LEU A 30 10.51 -3.79 -3.01
N GLU A 31 9.88 -4.92 -2.71
CA GLU A 31 8.45 -5.09 -2.91
C GLU A 31 7.67 -4.26 -1.90
N GLY A 32 6.35 -4.17 -2.08
CA GLY A 32 5.48 -3.54 -1.09
C GLY A 32 5.53 -4.31 0.23
N GLY A 33 5.83 -3.63 1.34
CA GLY A 33 6.02 -4.32 2.62
C GLY A 33 6.51 -3.42 3.75
N SER A 34 6.63 -4.03 4.92
CA SER A 34 7.30 -3.44 6.09
C SER A 34 8.71 -3.98 6.21
N TYR A 35 9.65 -3.12 6.58
CA TYR A 35 11.07 -3.40 6.63
C TYR A 35 11.69 -2.80 7.89
N GLU A 36 12.78 -3.40 8.34
CA GLU A 36 13.56 -2.92 9.47
C GLU A 36 15.02 -2.75 9.07
N LEU A 37 15.55 -1.53 9.24
CA LEU A 37 16.98 -1.29 9.15
C LEU A 37 17.58 -1.38 10.55
N ILE A 38 18.58 -2.23 10.73
CA ILE A 38 19.30 -2.38 11.99
C ILE A 38 20.71 -1.82 11.83
N THR A 39 21.14 -0.99 12.78
CA THR A 39 22.54 -0.56 12.90
C THR A 39 23.22 -1.32 14.02
N TYR A 40 24.53 -1.47 13.89
CA TYR A 40 25.35 -2.16 14.87
C TYR A 40 26.56 -1.28 15.18
N ASP A 41 26.76 -1.01 16.46
CA ASP A 41 27.88 -0.26 16.97
C ASP A 41 28.64 -1.14 17.97
N SER A 42 29.85 -1.54 17.60
CA SER A 42 30.65 -2.47 18.41
C SER A 42 31.13 -1.87 19.72
N PHE A 43 31.21 -0.54 19.84
CA PHE A 43 31.65 0.14 21.05
C PHE A 43 30.49 0.73 21.86
N GLY A 44 29.32 0.82 21.23
CA GLY A 44 28.09 1.31 21.84
C GLY A 44 28.20 2.78 22.26
N ASP A 45 29.03 3.58 21.62
CA ASP A 45 29.13 5.02 21.84
C ASP A 45 28.26 5.85 20.87
N GLY A 46 27.58 5.19 19.95
CA GLY A 46 26.70 5.75 18.93
C GLY A 46 27.47 6.27 17.72
N GLY A 47 26.94 7.32 17.09
CA GLY A 47 27.65 8.05 16.03
C GLY A 47 27.30 7.63 14.60
N MET A 48 26.29 6.77 14.42
CA MET A 48 25.70 6.54 13.10
C MET A 48 24.42 7.37 12.93
N SER A 49 24.29 8.01 11.77
CA SER A 49 23.09 8.75 11.38
C SER A 49 22.87 8.63 9.88
N GLY A 50 21.64 8.86 9.42
CA GLY A 50 21.28 8.74 8.02
C GLY A 50 19.78 8.76 7.80
N THR A 51 19.36 8.43 6.58
CA THR A 51 17.94 8.36 6.20
C THR A 51 17.70 7.18 5.28
N VAL A 52 16.50 6.61 5.36
CA VAL A 52 15.93 5.77 4.30
C VAL A 52 14.96 6.65 3.51
N THR A 53 15.10 6.67 2.18
CA THR A 53 14.24 7.45 1.29
C THR A 53 13.68 6.57 0.18
N ASP A 54 12.44 6.83 -0.24
CA ASP A 54 11.87 6.22 -1.43
C ASP A 54 12.40 6.86 -2.72
N ALA A 55 11.94 6.37 -3.88
CA ALA A 55 12.33 6.86 -5.20
C ALA A 55 11.86 8.30 -5.47
N ASP A 56 10.80 8.75 -4.80
CA ASP A 56 10.26 10.11 -4.89
C ASP A 56 11.02 11.09 -3.97
N GLY A 57 11.94 10.57 -3.15
CA GLY A 57 12.75 11.35 -2.21
C GLY A 57 12.08 11.60 -0.86
N ASN A 58 10.95 10.93 -0.55
CA ASN A 58 10.33 11.02 0.76
C ASN A 58 11.17 10.24 1.78
N THR A 59 11.42 10.84 2.94
CA THR A 59 12.09 10.15 4.04
C THR A 59 11.15 9.17 4.73
N LEU A 60 11.44 7.87 4.60
CA LEU A 60 10.70 6.78 5.22
C LEU A 60 11.16 6.51 6.66
N ALA A 61 12.46 6.70 6.94
CA ALA A 61 13.03 6.60 8.28
C ALA A 61 14.21 7.56 8.45
N THR A 62 14.38 8.11 9.66
CA THR A 62 15.56 8.89 10.05
C THR A 62 16.36 8.11 11.08
N ILE A 63 17.58 7.74 10.72
CA ILE A 63 18.50 6.95 11.54
C ILE A 63 19.25 7.90 12.47
N SER A 64 19.22 7.59 13.76
CA SER A 64 19.94 8.31 14.80
C SER A 64 20.41 7.34 15.89
N HIS A 65 21.46 6.57 15.59
CA HIS A 65 22.06 5.65 16.54
C HIS A 65 22.90 6.43 17.56
N THR A 66 22.38 6.54 18.78
CA THR A 66 23.01 7.28 19.86
C THR A 66 22.95 6.50 21.17
N GLY A 67 23.70 6.97 22.17
CA GLY A 67 23.63 6.48 23.54
C GLY A 67 24.78 5.55 23.91
N TRP A 68 25.37 5.80 25.09
CA TRP A 68 26.42 4.97 25.67
C TRP A 68 25.88 3.58 26.07
N GLY A 69 26.57 2.53 25.64
CA GLY A 69 26.16 1.14 25.81
C GLY A 69 25.11 0.64 24.80
N ASN A 70 24.78 1.41 23.76
CA ASN A 70 23.82 1.00 22.74
C ASN A 70 24.51 0.30 21.56
N TYR A 71 24.58 -1.03 21.60
CA TYR A 71 25.31 -1.82 20.59
C TYR A 71 24.51 -2.10 19.30
N SER A 72 23.18 -1.95 19.34
CA SER A 72 22.31 -2.17 18.19
C SER A 72 21.00 -1.43 18.37
N ASP A 73 20.51 -0.84 17.30
CA ASP A 73 19.24 -0.11 17.28
C ASP A 73 18.54 -0.33 15.94
N SER A 74 17.23 -0.10 15.88
CA SER A 74 16.44 -0.42 14.70
C SER A 74 15.44 0.67 14.31
N TRP A 75 15.20 0.79 13.00
CA TRP A 75 14.27 1.74 12.41
C TRP A 75 13.37 1.02 11.42
N GLY A 76 12.10 0.89 11.80
CA GLY A 76 11.06 0.37 10.93
C GLY A 76 10.61 1.41 9.90
N PHE A 77 10.32 0.94 8.69
CA PHE A 77 9.68 1.71 7.64
C PHE A 77 8.81 0.81 6.78
N ALA A 78 7.90 1.40 5.99
CA ALA A 78 7.11 0.67 5.02
C ALA A 78 7.18 1.37 3.66
N ILE A 79 7.07 0.59 2.60
CA ILE A 79 7.04 1.08 1.21
C ILE A 79 5.99 0.28 0.43
N GLY A 80 5.36 0.91 -0.56
CA GLY A 80 4.44 0.22 -1.48
C GLY A 80 3.22 -0.42 -0.80
N LEU A 81 2.76 0.16 0.32
CA LEU A 81 1.50 -0.23 0.98
C LEU A 81 0.41 0.77 0.64
N TYR A 82 -0.79 0.26 0.39
CA TYR A 82 -1.96 1.00 -0.05
C TYR A 82 -3.14 0.70 0.86
N ASP A 83 -3.86 1.75 1.24
CA ASP A 83 -5.05 1.59 2.07
C ASP A 83 -6.20 1.03 1.24
N VAL A 84 -6.81 -0.04 1.75
CA VAL A 84 -7.96 -0.73 1.17
C VAL A 84 -9.03 -0.82 2.24
N THR A 85 -10.21 -0.28 1.95
CA THR A 85 -11.35 -0.31 2.88
C THR A 85 -12.28 -1.46 2.50
N VAL A 86 -12.46 -2.40 3.41
CA VAL A 86 -13.45 -3.47 3.31
C VAL A 86 -14.65 -3.11 4.19
N VAL A 87 -15.83 -3.07 3.59
CA VAL A 87 -17.11 -2.89 4.30
C VAL A 87 -17.92 -4.15 4.10
N LEU A 88 -18.39 -4.76 5.19
CA LEU A 88 -19.23 -5.97 5.17
C LEU A 88 -20.45 -5.78 6.06
N GLU A 89 -21.61 -6.25 5.60
CA GLU A 89 -22.87 -6.26 6.31
C GLU A 89 -23.40 -7.69 6.38
N THR A 90 -23.88 -8.08 7.56
CA THR A 90 -24.61 -9.33 7.79
C THR A 90 -26.10 -9.07 7.92
N ASP A 91 -26.94 -10.09 7.85
CA ASP A 91 -28.38 -9.96 7.97
C ASP A 91 -28.88 -10.17 9.42
N SER A 92 -30.13 -10.61 9.58
CA SER A 92 -30.71 -10.86 10.90
C SER A 92 -30.08 -12.03 11.67
N TYR A 93 -29.43 -12.99 11.00
CA TYR A 93 -28.90 -14.20 11.61
C TYR A 93 -27.35 -14.22 11.68
N TYR A 94 -26.80 -13.07 12.06
CA TYR A 94 -25.35 -12.79 12.16
C TYR A 94 -24.45 -13.86 12.80
N SER A 95 -24.95 -14.71 13.71
CA SER A 95 -24.15 -15.71 14.41
C SER A 95 -23.59 -16.82 13.52
N GLU A 96 -24.09 -16.95 12.29
CA GLU A 96 -23.57 -17.91 11.30
C GLU A 96 -22.47 -17.33 10.42
N SER A 97 -22.32 -16.02 10.45
CA SER A 97 -21.50 -15.27 9.50
C SER A 97 -20.11 -15.03 10.05
N SER A 98 -19.09 -15.32 9.23
CA SER A 98 -17.71 -14.93 9.51
C SER A 98 -16.93 -14.64 8.24
N TRP A 99 -15.83 -13.89 8.36
CA TRP A 99 -15.02 -13.49 7.21
C TRP A 99 -13.52 -13.38 7.54
N ASN A 100 -12.69 -13.37 6.52
CA ASN A 100 -11.26 -13.10 6.63
C ASN A 100 -10.73 -12.52 5.30
N LEU A 101 -9.58 -11.87 5.36
CA LEU A 101 -8.84 -11.44 4.18
C LEU A 101 -7.76 -12.48 3.89
N TYR A 102 -7.71 -12.96 2.65
CA TYR A 102 -6.68 -13.88 2.18
C TYR A 102 -5.84 -13.21 1.09
N GLY A 103 -4.53 -13.45 1.12
CA GLY A 103 -3.62 -13.05 0.06
C GLY A 103 -2.26 -12.62 0.58
N PRO A 104 -1.40 -12.08 -0.30
CA PRO A 104 -1.64 -11.98 -1.74
C PRO A 104 -1.44 -13.33 -2.46
N TYR A 105 -2.19 -13.62 -3.54
CA TYR A 105 -2.10 -14.89 -4.30
C TYR A 105 -0.87 -15.00 -5.21
N ASN A 106 -0.33 -13.85 -5.63
CA ASN A 106 0.82 -13.78 -6.53
C ASN A 106 2.16 -14.02 -5.81
N ASP A 107 2.18 -14.06 -4.48
CA ASP A 107 3.32 -14.44 -3.66
C ASP A 107 2.97 -15.63 -2.76
N THR A 108 3.29 -16.85 -3.22
CA THR A 108 3.01 -18.10 -2.49
C THR A 108 3.75 -18.24 -1.16
N THR A 109 4.78 -17.42 -0.92
CA THR A 109 5.52 -17.38 0.35
C THR A 109 4.84 -16.45 1.37
N ALA A 110 4.17 -15.39 0.90
CA ALA A 110 3.41 -14.47 1.74
C ALA A 110 1.91 -14.82 1.84
N SER A 111 1.36 -15.65 0.95
CA SER A 111 -0.06 -16.01 0.93
C SER A 111 -0.52 -16.61 2.26
N ALA A 112 -1.32 -15.85 3.00
CA ALA A 112 -1.92 -16.30 4.26
C ALA A 112 -3.25 -15.62 4.50
N TYR A 113 -3.98 -16.11 5.51
CA TYR A 113 -5.06 -15.34 6.09
C TYR A 113 -4.48 -14.23 6.97
N TYR A 114 -5.01 -13.02 6.80
CA TYR A 114 -4.59 -11.85 7.57
C TYR A 114 -4.85 -12.05 9.07
N TYR A 115 -6.03 -12.60 9.43
CA TYR A 115 -6.34 -12.96 10.80
C TYR A 115 -6.10 -14.45 11.05
N THR A 116 -5.57 -14.77 12.23
CA THR A 116 -5.40 -16.16 12.70
C THR A 116 -6.73 -16.86 12.97
N SER A 117 -7.81 -16.10 13.16
CA SER A 117 -9.19 -16.59 13.30
C SER A 117 -10.13 -15.71 12.49
N ASN A 118 -11.17 -16.30 11.92
CA ASN A 118 -12.19 -15.57 11.18
C ASN A 118 -12.87 -14.53 12.09
N GLN A 119 -13.12 -13.36 11.52
CA GLN A 119 -13.86 -12.30 12.20
C GLN A 119 -15.35 -12.63 12.17
N THR A 120 -16.04 -12.38 13.28
CA THR A 120 -17.48 -12.66 13.45
C THR A 120 -18.24 -11.38 13.69
N PHE A 121 -19.54 -11.40 13.40
CA PHE A 121 -20.46 -10.32 13.73
C PHE A 121 -21.01 -10.50 15.16
N THR A 122 -21.44 -9.40 15.77
CA THR A 122 -21.93 -9.33 17.16
C THR A 122 -23.40 -8.96 17.27
N ALA A 123 -23.99 -8.41 16.21
CA ALA A 123 -25.40 -8.04 16.14
C ALA A 123 -26.02 -8.29 14.76
N SER A 124 -27.35 -8.40 14.73
CA SER A 124 -28.14 -8.45 13.49
C SER A 124 -27.99 -7.15 12.70
N TYR A 125 -27.84 -7.24 11.38
CA TYR A 125 -27.65 -6.08 10.50
C TYR A 125 -26.45 -5.21 10.87
N GLU A 126 -25.42 -5.84 11.44
CA GLU A 126 -24.16 -5.17 11.74
C GLU A 126 -23.36 -4.91 10.46
N THR A 127 -22.87 -3.68 10.32
CA THR A 127 -21.86 -3.31 9.33
C THR A 127 -20.49 -3.23 10.00
N GLN A 128 -19.52 -3.96 9.48
CA GLN A 128 -18.10 -3.84 9.83
C GLN A 128 -17.37 -3.05 8.74
N THR A 129 -16.46 -2.16 9.15
CA THR A 129 -15.59 -1.40 8.25
C THR A 129 -14.16 -1.55 8.74
N THR A 130 -13.30 -2.10 7.89
CA THR A 130 -11.90 -2.36 8.20
C THR A 130 -11.04 -1.76 7.11
N VAL A 131 -10.02 -1.00 7.51
CA VAL A 131 -8.99 -0.50 6.60
C VAL A 131 -7.77 -1.38 6.75
N PHE A 132 -7.26 -1.89 5.63
CA PHE A 132 -6.03 -2.66 5.55
C PHE A 132 -4.99 -1.86 4.79
N SER A 133 -3.72 -1.91 5.22
CA SER A 133 -2.60 -1.40 4.44
C SER A 133 -1.92 -2.58 3.75
N LEU A 134 -2.19 -2.75 2.46
CA LEU A 134 -1.82 -3.92 1.67
C LEU A 134 -0.78 -3.57 0.61
N ALA A 135 0.16 -4.48 0.35
CA ALA A 135 1.02 -4.37 -0.80
C ALA A 135 0.22 -4.51 -2.11
N ALA A 136 0.80 -4.13 -3.24
CA ALA A 136 0.20 -4.46 -4.54
C ALA A 136 0.13 -5.98 -4.70
N GLY A 137 -1.01 -6.50 -5.16
CA GLY A 137 -1.23 -7.92 -5.35
C GLY A 137 -2.70 -8.31 -5.41
N ASP A 138 -2.92 -9.61 -5.63
CA ASP A 138 -4.26 -10.21 -5.71
C ASP A 138 -4.69 -10.71 -4.33
N TYR A 139 -5.83 -10.23 -3.83
CA TYR A 139 -6.39 -10.61 -2.53
C TYR A 139 -7.80 -11.17 -2.70
N SER A 140 -8.35 -11.78 -1.64
CA SER A 140 -9.75 -12.20 -1.57
C SER A 140 -10.34 -11.87 -0.21
N VAL A 141 -11.57 -11.38 -0.20
CA VAL A 141 -12.41 -11.43 1.00
C VAL A 141 -13.16 -12.76 0.98
N ASP A 142 -12.79 -13.64 1.91
CA ASP A 142 -13.40 -14.95 2.07
C ASP A 142 -14.48 -14.89 3.13
N LEU A 143 -15.65 -15.44 2.80
CA LEU A 143 -16.84 -15.46 3.64
C LEU A 143 -17.21 -16.89 4.01
N TRP A 144 -17.73 -17.05 5.22
CA TRP A 144 -18.36 -18.28 5.69
C TRP A 144 -19.73 -17.99 6.27
N ASP A 145 -20.68 -18.83 5.88
CA ASP A 145 -22.07 -18.82 6.30
C ASP A 145 -22.44 -20.26 6.68
N VAL A 146 -22.74 -20.50 7.96
CA VAL A 146 -22.96 -21.86 8.48
C VAL A 146 -24.21 -22.52 7.88
N TYR A 147 -25.26 -21.77 7.54
CA TYR A 147 -26.46 -22.34 6.91
C TYR A 147 -26.45 -22.24 5.39
N GLY A 148 -25.60 -21.37 4.85
CA GLY A 148 -25.37 -21.23 3.42
C GLY A 148 -26.54 -20.59 2.69
N ASP A 149 -27.47 -19.95 3.39
CA ASP A 149 -28.63 -19.30 2.80
C ASP A 149 -28.38 -17.85 2.38
N GLY A 150 -27.16 -17.32 2.58
CA GLY A 150 -26.70 -16.04 2.06
C GLY A 150 -26.45 -15.03 3.18
N GLY A 151 -27.11 -13.88 3.13
CA GLY A 151 -27.15 -12.93 4.24
C GLY A 151 -25.93 -12.00 4.40
N LEU A 152 -24.78 -12.29 3.79
CA LEU A 152 -23.59 -11.42 3.81
C LEU A 152 -23.43 -10.63 2.51
N SER A 153 -23.08 -9.35 2.63
CA SER A 153 -22.78 -8.49 1.48
C SER A 153 -21.81 -7.38 1.84
N GLY A 154 -21.30 -6.64 0.85
CA GLY A 154 -20.37 -5.55 1.13
C GLY A 154 -19.65 -5.00 -0.09
N THR A 155 -18.57 -4.27 0.16
CA THR A 155 -17.73 -3.65 -0.87
C THR A 155 -16.28 -3.59 -0.43
N VAL A 156 -15.38 -3.56 -1.41
CA VAL A 156 -13.98 -3.20 -1.22
C VAL A 156 -13.68 -1.94 -2.02
N THR A 157 -13.06 -0.94 -1.41
CA THR A 157 -12.62 0.30 -2.07
C THR A 157 -11.15 0.60 -1.82
N ASP A 158 -10.49 1.30 -2.74
CA ASP A 158 -9.15 1.84 -2.51
C ASP A 158 -9.17 3.10 -1.62
N ALA A 159 -7.99 3.67 -1.37
CA ALA A 159 -7.79 4.88 -0.56
C ALA A 159 -8.46 6.13 -1.14
N ASP A 160 -8.64 6.19 -2.46
CA ASP A 160 -9.33 7.29 -3.15
C ASP A 160 -10.87 7.11 -3.12
N GLY A 161 -11.34 5.96 -2.62
CA GLY A 161 -12.75 5.61 -2.54
C GLY A 161 -13.30 4.98 -3.83
N ASN A 162 -12.44 4.58 -4.77
CA ASN A 162 -12.88 3.85 -5.96
C ASN A 162 -13.29 2.42 -5.57
N LEU A 163 -14.39 1.96 -6.14
CA LEU A 163 -14.87 0.60 -5.92
C LEU A 163 -13.96 -0.41 -6.63
N LEU A 164 -13.35 -1.31 -5.87
CA LEU A 164 -12.61 -2.46 -6.39
C LEU A 164 -13.57 -3.61 -6.72
N ILE A 165 -14.42 -4.01 -5.75
CA ILE A 165 -15.44 -5.05 -5.93
C ILE A 165 -16.68 -4.83 -5.07
N THR A 166 -17.79 -5.44 -5.47
CA THR A 166 -18.96 -5.70 -4.62
C THR A 166 -18.95 -7.16 -4.17
N ILE A 167 -19.28 -7.37 -2.90
CA ILE A 167 -19.31 -8.68 -2.24
C ILE A 167 -20.76 -9.08 -2.01
N ILE A 168 -21.12 -10.31 -2.38
CA ILE A 168 -22.43 -10.89 -2.12
C ILE A 168 -22.23 -12.38 -1.86
N GLN A 169 -22.45 -12.82 -0.62
CA GLN A 169 -22.47 -14.24 -0.28
C GLN A 169 -23.61 -14.90 -1.07
N PRO A 170 -23.29 -15.82 -1.98
CA PRO A 170 -24.31 -16.59 -2.66
C PRO A 170 -24.94 -17.54 -1.64
N GLY A 171 -26.17 -17.95 -1.89
CA GLY A 171 -26.85 -18.86 -0.99
C GLY A 171 -28.35 -18.71 -1.07
N SER A 172 -29.03 -19.80 -0.75
CA SER A 172 -30.46 -19.80 -0.45
C SER A 172 -30.82 -21.13 0.21
N TRP A 173 -31.96 -21.17 0.89
CA TRP A 173 -32.53 -22.41 1.43
C TRP A 173 -32.66 -23.55 0.40
N SER A 174 -32.84 -23.23 -0.89
CA SER A 174 -32.94 -24.21 -1.97
C SER A 174 -31.61 -24.58 -2.64
N SER A 175 -30.55 -23.82 -2.39
CA SER A 175 -29.23 -23.99 -2.99
C SER A 175 -28.18 -23.37 -2.06
N PRO A 176 -27.80 -24.08 -0.98
CA PRO A 176 -26.93 -23.51 0.03
C PRO A 176 -25.50 -23.34 -0.47
N ALA A 177 -24.82 -22.28 -0.04
CA ALA A 177 -23.40 -22.05 -0.25
C ALA A 177 -22.74 -21.59 1.05
N TYR A 178 -21.99 -22.50 1.68
CA TYR A 178 -21.43 -22.30 3.02
C TYR A 178 -20.21 -21.38 3.08
N SER A 179 -19.61 -21.10 1.92
CA SER A 179 -18.44 -20.25 1.80
C SER A 179 -18.31 -19.71 0.40
N SER A 180 -17.71 -18.53 0.26
CA SER A 180 -17.33 -17.99 -1.03
C SER A 180 -16.11 -17.08 -0.93
N SER A 181 -15.42 -16.91 -2.05
CA SER A 181 -14.22 -16.08 -2.17
C SER A 181 -14.49 -14.95 -3.15
N HIS A 182 -14.11 -13.74 -2.78
CA HIS A 182 -14.34 -12.52 -3.55
C HIS A 182 -13.01 -11.85 -3.88
N PRO A 183 -12.37 -12.24 -5.00
CA PRO A 183 -11.06 -11.73 -5.35
C PRO A 183 -11.11 -10.27 -5.80
N PHE A 184 -10.10 -9.51 -5.42
CA PHE A 184 -9.85 -8.14 -5.87
C PHE A 184 -8.35 -7.91 -6.02
N GLU A 185 -7.99 -6.95 -6.87
CA GLU A 185 -6.59 -6.59 -7.11
C GLU A 185 -6.29 -5.25 -6.43
N VAL A 186 -5.17 -5.21 -5.70
CA VAL A 186 -4.54 -3.97 -5.24
C VAL A 186 -3.46 -3.63 -6.24
N VAL A 187 -3.65 -2.53 -6.96
CA VAL A 187 -2.67 -2.05 -7.93
C VAL A 187 -1.86 -0.92 -7.34
N VAL A 188 -0.61 -0.79 -7.78
CA VAL A 188 0.16 0.43 -7.56
C VAL A 188 -0.64 1.58 -8.17
N PRO A 189 -1.02 2.62 -7.39
CA PRO A 189 -1.66 3.80 -7.91
C PRO A 189 -0.76 4.36 -9.00
N VAL A 190 -1.27 4.40 -10.22
CA VAL A 190 -0.55 5.06 -11.30
C VAL A 190 -0.45 6.52 -10.85
N PRO A 191 0.77 7.08 -10.68
CA PRO A 191 0.89 8.48 -10.33
C PRO A 191 0.07 9.24 -11.34
N VAL A 192 -0.91 10.00 -10.85
CA VAL A 192 -1.67 10.88 -11.71
C VAL A 192 -0.66 11.90 -12.19
N SER A 193 -0.04 11.62 -13.34
CA SER A 193 0.63 12.63 -14.12
C SER A 193 -0.40 13.73 -14.20
N ALA A 194 -0.13 14.86 -13.54
CA ALA A 194 -0.80 16.08 -13.92
C ALA A 194 -0.54 16.18 -15.42
N GLY A 195 -1.55 15.84 -16.22
CA GLY A 195 -1.41 15.89 -17.67
C GLY A 195 -0.92 17.27 -18.07
N LEU A 196 -0.41 17.40 -19.30
CA LEU A 196 -0.01 18.69 -19.88
C LEU A 196 -0.92 19.82 -19.40
N PHE A 197 -0.35 20.75 -18.64
CA PHE A 197 -1.08 21.89 -18.12
C PHE A 197 -0.43 23.18 -18.57
N PHE A 198 -1.21 24.26 -18.55
CA PHE A 198 -0.67 25.59 -18.79
C PHE A 198 0.05 26.06 -17.54
N SER A 199 1.38 26.07 -17.56
CA SER A 199 2.20 26.54 -16.44
C SER A 199 2.30 28.06 -16.39
N GLU A 200 2.19 28.72 -17.54
CA GLU A 200 2.26 30.18 -17.62
C GLU A 200 1.39 30.76 -18.75
N TYR A 201 0.84 31.94 -18.49
CA TYR A 201 0.26 32.83 -19.48
C TYR A 201 1.01 34.15 -19.51
N ILE A 202 1.55 34.52 -20.67
CA ILE A 202 2.28 35.77 -20.86
C ILE A 202 1.41 36.75 -21.66
N GLU A 203 1.11 37.89 -21.05
CA GLU A 203 0.52 39.04 -21.73
C GLU A 203 1.65 40.04 -22.08
N GLY A 204 2.07 40.02 -23.34
CA GLY A 204 2.98 41.01 -23.88
C GLY A 204 2.27 42.28 -24.36
N SER A 205 3.01 43.15 -25.03
CA SER A 205 2.42 44.34 -25.66
C SER A 205 1.72 44.01 -26.99
N SER A 206 0.65 44.74 -27.31
CA SER A 206 -0.14 44.56 -28.54
C SER A 206 -0.69 43.13 -28.68
N TYR A 207 -0.40 42.42 -29.77
CA TYR A 207 -0.88 41.07 -30.03
C TYR A 207 0.08 39.96 -29.55
N ASN A 208 1.11 40.31 -28.79
CA ASN A 208 2.08 39.32 -28.32
C ASN A 208 1.55 38.63 -27.06
N LYS A 209 1.02 37.41 -27.22
CA LYS A 209 0.61 36.54 -26.12
C LYS A 209 1.31 35.19 -26.26
N ALA A 210 1.61 34.54 -25.14
CA ALA A 210 2.14 33.19 -25.14
C ALA A 210 1.48 32.35 -24.04
N LEU A 211 1.42 31.04 -24.30
CA LEU A 211 1.03 30.01 -23.34
C LEU A 211 2.22 29.06 -23.21
N GLU A 212 2.66 28.80 -21.98
CA GLU A 212 3.60 27.73 -21.69
C GLU A 212 2.81 26.46 -21.34
N LEU A 213 3.11 25.36 -22.03
CA LEU A 213 2.66 24.03 -21.63
C LEU A 213 3.83 23.35 -20.91
N TYR A 214 3.58 22.91 -19.68
CA TYR A 214 4.54 22.10 -18.95
C TYR A 214 4.10 20.65 -18.94
N ASN A 215 5.06 19.77 -19.26
CA ASN A 215 4.93 18.34 -19.03
C ASN A 215 5.73 18.00 -17.76
N PRO A 216 5.06 17.72 -16.63
CA PRO A 216 5.75 17.36 -15.39
C PRO A 216 6.33 15.94 -15.41
N THR A 217 6.10 15.16 -16.46
CA THR A 217 6.57 13.77 -16.55
C THR A 217 7.89 13.64 -17.30
N GLU A 218 8.59 12.54 -17.06
CA GLU A 218 9.75 12.13 -17.86
C GLU A 218 9.36 11.52 -19.22
N ASP A 219 8.09 11.13 -19.38
CA ASP A 219 7.57 10.55 -20.62
C ASP A 219 7.46 11.56 -21.76
N THR A 220 7.72 11.09 -22.99
CA THR A 220 7.49 11.89 -24.21
C THR A 220 5.99 12.00 -24.50
N VAL A 221 5.48 13.23 -24.61
CA VAL A 221 4.07 13.47 -24.96
C VAL A 221 3.89 13.79 -26.43
N ASN A 222 3.03 13.04 -27.11
CA ASN A 222 2.64 13.29 -28.49
C ASN A 222 1.51 14.32 -28.56
N LEU A 223 1.81 15.52 -29.08
CA LEU A 223 0.85 16.62 -29.21
C LEU A 223 -0.02 16.57 -30.49
N ALA A 224 0.16 15.57 -31.37
CA ALA A 224 -0.47 15.56 -32.70
C ALA A 224 -2.01 15.66 -32.69
N ASN A 225 -2.66 15.21 -31.61
CA ASN A 225 -4.11 15.23 -31.46
C ASN A 225 -4.63 16.33 -30.50
N PHE A 226 -3.74 17.16 -29.94
CA PHE A 226 -4.12 18.24 -29.05
C PHE A 226 -4.54 19.48 -29.83
N ARG A 227 -5.48 20.25 -29.25
CA ARG A 227 -5.92 21.54 -29.77
C ARG A 227 -6.09 22.51 -28.61
N ILE A 228 -5.62 23.74 -28.78
CA ILE A 228 -5.97 24.84 -27.87
C ILE A 228 -7.33 25.36 -28.31
N ALA A 229 -8.32 25.25 -27.42
CA ALA A 229 -9.64 25.83 -27.63
C ALA A 229 -9.78 27.09 -26.76
N GLN A 230 -10.28 28.16 -27.37
CA GLN A 230 -10.75 29.33 -26.65
C GLN A 230 -12.26 29.16 -26.45
N ALA A 231 -12.70 29.06 -25.20
CA ALA A 231 -14.13 29.11 -24.91
C ALA A 231 -14.64 30.54 -25.12
N THR A 232 -15.77 30.67 -25.82
CA THR A 232 -16.51 31.92 -26.04
C THR A 232 -17.60 32.12 -25.01
#